data_AF-A0A7S0NHY5-F1
#
_entry.id   AF-A0A7S0NHY5-F1
#
_cell.length_a   1.000
_cell.length_b   1.000
_cell.length_c   1.000
_cell.angle_alpha   90.00
_cell.angle_beta   90.00
_cell.angle_gamma   90.00
#
_symmetry.space_group_name_H-M   'P 1'
#
loop_
_entity.id
_entity.type
_entity.pdbx_description
1 polymer ?
#
loop_
_entity_poly.entity_id
_entity_poly.type
_entity_poly.pdbx_seq_one_letter_code
_entity_poly.pdbx_strand_id
1 'polypeptide(L)'
;FHYLFNMRELSKVFQGLILAERDRFRENDRFVQPFGGKVKSPEAYLVALWRHECERVFCDKLTTHEDKDWGDKLIMKLIDETYGEDIRAQVEDRVYFVDFLRPPKVDEETGETVDANPSYYESTESLDSLRVVAMARQATFNETSKSLKLDLVLFEDALKHMMRISRLLCMERGSALLIGVGGSGKQSLTRLAAYIAGAFPFQIQITKTYNQANLFEDLKSLYKVAGLKGQKVA
;
A
#
# COMPACT_ATOMS: atom_id res chain seq x y z
N PHE A 1 -7.68 -15.98 19.26
CA PHE A 1 -6.20 -15.97 19.32
C PHE A 1 -5.60 -15.16 18.16
N HIS A 2 -5.90 -13.86 18.04
CA HIS A 2 -5.42 -13.03 16.91
C HIS A 2 -4.66 -11.75 17.34
N TYR A 3 -4.78 -11.35 18.60
CA TYR A 3 -4.07 -10.18 19.14
C TYR A 3 -2.82 -10.62 19.88
N LEU A 4 -1.70 -10.68 19.16
CA LEU A 4 -0.37 -10.86 19.75
C LEU A 4 0.47 -9.65 19.37
N PHE A 5 0.98 -8.97 20.39
CA PHE A 5 1.83 -7.79 20.26
C PHE A 5 3.19 -8.12 20.86
N ASN A 6 4.23 -8.05 20.04
CA ASN A 6 5.62 -8.20 20.47
C ASN A 6 6.51 -7.18 19.73
N MET A 7 7.83 -7.27 19.93
CA MET A 7 8.79 -6.32 19.32
C MET A 7 8.76 -6.30 17.79
N ARG A 8 8.20 -7.33 17.13
CA ARG A 8 8.03 -7.38 15.68
C ARG A 8 7.07 -6.31 15.18
N GLU A 9 5.98 -6.03 15.91
CA GLU A 9 5.05 -4.97 15.54
C GLU A 9 5.73 -3.60 15.54
N LEU A 10 6.51 -3.31 16.59
CA LEU A 10 7.28 -2.07 16.64
C LEU A 10 8.25 -1.97 15.45
N SER A 11 9.00 -3.05 15.16
CA SER A 11 9.89 -3.09 13.99
C SER A 11 9.14 -2.85 12.67
N LYS A 12 7.91 -3.32 12.52
CA LYS A 12 7.11 -3.12 11.31
C LYS A 12 6.64 -1.67 11.14
N VAL A 13 6.35 -0.97 12.24
CA VAL A 13 6.04 0.47 12.19
C VAL A 13 7.25 1.23 11.63
N PHE A 14 8.45 0.99 12.20
CA PHE A 14 9.68 1.63 11.71
C PHE A 14 10.02 1.24 10.27
N GLN A 15 9.81 -0.02 9.87
CA GLN A 15 10.00 -0.43 8.48
C GLN A 15 9.13 0.37 7.52
N GLY A 16 7.87 0.65 7.87
CA GLY A 16 7.00 1.49 7.03
C GLY A 16 7.39 2.96 7.05
N LEU A 17 7.83 3.49 8.19
CA LEU A 17 8.36 4.86 8.25
C LEU A 17 9.55 5.06 7.30
N ILE A 18 10.42 4.06 7.18
CA ILE A 18 11.65 4.12 6.35
C ILE A 18 11.32 4.03 4.85
N LEU A 19 10.12 3.57 4.46
CA LEU A 19 9.69 3.61 3.06
C LEU A 19 9.48 5.04 2.54
N ALA A 20 9.18 5.99 3.43
CA ALA A 20 8.99 7.38 3.05
C ALA A 20 10.34 8.05 2.74
N GLU A 21 10.45 8.64 1.55
CA GLU A 21 11.65 9.35 1.11
C GLU A 21 11.63 10.84 1.50
N ARG A 22 12.81 11.47 1.51
CA ARG A 22 12.97 12.90 1.84
C ARG A 22 12.59 13.83 0.69
N ASP A 23 12.29 13.29 -0.48
CA ASP A 23 11.98 14.04 -1.69
C ASP A 23 10.76 14.96 -1.52
N ARG A 24 9.77 14.55 -0.71
CA ARG A 24 8.58 15.35 -0.35
C ARG A 24 8.87 16.67 0.33
N PHE A 25 10.05 16.86 0.91
CA PHE A 25 10.45 18.09 1.59
C PHE A 25 11.38 18.96 0.75
N ARG A 26 11.64 18.61 -0.52
CA ARG A 26 12.50 19.39 -1.40
C ARG A 26 11.70 20.51 -2.04
N GLU A 27 12.05 21.77 -1.73
CA GLU A 27 11.34 22.98 -2.19
C GLU A 27 11.24 23.14 -3.73
N ASN A 28 12.09 22.45 -4.50
CA ASN A 28 12.20 22.62 -5.96
C ASN A 28 11.52 21.52 -6.79
N ASP A 29 10.79 20.59 -6.16
CA ASP A 29 10.12 19.52 -6.92
C ASP A 29 8.72 19.96 -7.39
N ARG A 30 8.44 19.80 -8.68
CA ARG A 30 7.13 20.17 -9.28
C ARG A 30 6.00 19.28 -8.76
N PHE A 31 6.35 18.20 -8.06
CA PHE A 31 5.42 17.27 -7.42
C PHE A 31 5.23 17.52 -5.91
N VAL A 32 5.71 18.65 -5.35
CA VAL A 32 5.34 19.09 -3.99
C VAL A 32 3.86 19.50 -3.97
N GLN A 33 3.01 18.49 -3.92
CA GLN A 33 1.58 18.59 -3.66
C GLN A 33 1.34 18.95 -2.18
N PRO A 34 0.18 19.51 -1.83
CA PRO A 34 -0.21 19.62 -0.43
C PRO A 34 -0.06 18.27 0.27
N PHE A 35 0.36 18.29 1.54
CA PHE A 35 0.51 17.08 2.35
C PHE A 35 -0.80 16.28 2.51
N GLY A 36 -1.94 16.87 2.16
CA GLY A 36 -3.26 16.27 2.23
C GLY A 36 -3.95 16.58 3.57
N GLY A 37 -5.28 16.53 3.55
CA GLY A 37 -6.10 16.89 4.71
C GLY A 37 -5.77 18.29 5.25
N LYS A 38 -5.57 18.38 6.58
CA LYS A 38 -5.25 19.63 7.29
C LYS A 38 -3.75 19.79 7.58
N VAL A 39 -2.89 18.89 7.08
CA VAL A 39 -1.46 18.87 7.39
C VAL A 39 -0.75 20.02 6.64
N LYS A 40 -0.07 20.89 7.38
CA LYS A 40 0.60 22.08 6.82
C LYS A 40 2.10 22.12 7.10
N SER A 41 2.55 21.51 8.20
CA SER A 41 3.97 21.53 8.57
C SER A 41 4.67 20.18 8.28
N PRO A 42 5.99 20.19 8.03
CA PRO A 42 6.78 18.96 7.88
C PRO A 42 6.71 18.05 9.11
N GLU A 43 6.66 18.63 10.32
CA GLU A 43 6.55 17.87 11.57
C GLU A 43 5.21 17.14 11.64
N ALA A 44 4.11 17.83 11.30
CA ALA A 44 2.79 17.24 11.26
C ALA A 44 2.70 16.12 10.19
N TYR A 45 3.42 16.25 9.07
CA TYR A 45 3.52 15.19 8.07
C TYR A 45 4.18 13.93 8.62
N LEU A 46 5.29 14.07 9.35
CA LEU A 46 5.98 12.93 9.97
C LEU A 46 5.11 12.26 11.04
N VAL A 47 4.37 13.05 11.82
CA VAL A 47 3.40 12.52 12.80
C VAL A 47 2.22 11.84 12.12
N ALA A 48 1.71 12.38 11.01
CA ALA A 48 0.67 11.74 10.21
C ALA A 48 1.13 10.40 9.62
N LEU A 49 2.37 10.33 9.12
CA LEU A 49 2.99 9.09 8.65
C LEU A 49 3.11 8.07 9.78
N TRP A 50 3.58 8.49 10.95
CA TRP A 50 3.66 7.63 12.13
C TRP A 50 2.28 7.12 12.58
N ARG A 51 1.26 7.99 12.62
CA ARG A 51 -0.13 7.60 12.89
C ARG A 51 -0.60 6.56 11.88
N HIS A 52 -0.39 6.82 10.59
CA HIS A 52 -0.77 5.89 9.52
C HIS A 52 -0.15 4.51 9.74
N GLU A 53 1.15 4.45 10.02
CA GLU A 53 1.86 3.21 10.23
C GLU A 53 1.42 2.45 11.49
N CYS A 54 1.14 3.17 12.58
CA CYS A 54 0.52 2.59 13.77
C CYS A 54 -0.86 1.97 13.46
N GLU A 55 -1.70 2.66 12.69
CA GLU A 55 -3.00 2.13 12.28
C GLU A 55 -2.86 0.86 11.42
N ARG A 56 -1.92 0.84 10.46
CA ARG A 56 -1.69 -0.32 9.58
C ARG A 56 -1.16 -1.54 10.34
N VAL A 57 -0.35 -1.34 11.38
CA VAL A 57 0.28 -2.44 12.13
C VAL A 57 -0.60 -2.95 13.28
N PHE A 58 -1.24 -2.04 14.01
CA PHE A 58 -2.02 -2.36 15.21
C PHE A 58 -3.51 -2.41 14.94
N CYS A 59 -4.08 -1.35 14.35
CA CYS A 59 -5.54 -1.18 14.23
C CYS A 59 -6.16 -2.06 13.15
N ASP A 60 -5.44 -2.38 12.07
CA ASP A 60 -5.96 -3.24 11.00
C ASP A 60 -6.23 -4.69 11.44
N LYS A 61 -5.62 -5.14 12.55
CA LYS A 61 -5.88 -6.45 13.15
C LYS A 61 -7.19 -6.49 13.95
N LEU A 62 -7.68 -5.33 14.39
CA LEU A 62 -8.85 -5.21 15.26
C LEU A 62 -10.13 -5.54 14.49
N THR A 63 -11.00 -6.34 15.10
CA THR A 63 -12.21 -6.84 14.45
C THR A 63 -13.43 -5.97 14.71
N THR A 64 -13.55 -5.36 15.90
CA THR A 64 -14.71 -4.55 16.27
C THR A 64 -14.46 -3.07 15.97
N HIS A 65 -15.54 -2.32 15.77
CA HIS A 65 -15.44 -0.87 15.61
C HIS A 65 -15.05 -0.19 16.93
N GLU A 66 -15.54 -0.69 18.06
CA GLU A 66 -15.19 -0.19 19.39
C GLU A 66 -13.69 -0.27 19.67
N ASP A 67 -13.03 -1.39 19.33
CA ASP A 67 -11.59 -1.54 19.50
C ASP A 67 -10.81 -0.57 18.59
N LYS A 68 -11.29 -0.36 17.35
CA LYS A 68 -10.67 0.58 16.41
C LYS A 68 -10.78 2.02 16.90
N ASP A 69 -11.95 2.40 17.42
CA ASP A 69 -12.19 3.72 17.98
C ASP A 69 -11.35 3.95 19.24
N TRP A 70 -11.18 2.91 20.06
CA TRP A 70 -10.27 2.96 21.20
C TRP A 70 -8.82 3.18 20.75
N GLY A 71 -8.35 2.42 19.76
CA GLY A 71 -7.00 2.57 19.22
C GLY A 71 -6.75 3.96 18.63
N ASP A 72 -7.74 4.51 17.91
CA ASP A 72 -7.68 5.86 17.35
C ASP A 72 -7.56 6.93 18.45
N LYS A 73 -8.39 6.84 19.49
CA LYS A 73 -8.35 7.74 20.65
C LYS A 73 -7.01 7.65 21.38
N LEU A 74 -6.45 6.45 21.53
CA LEU A 74 -5.16 6.24 22.18
C LEU A 74 -4.02 6.91 21.39
N ILE A 75 -4.00 6.73 20.07
CA ILE A 75 -2.99 7.37 19.20
C ILE A 75 -3.12 8.89 19.27
N MET A 76 -4.35 9.43 19.14
CA MET A 76 -4.59 10.86 19.20
C MET A 76 -4.21 11.48 20.56
N LYS A 77 -4.45 10.76 21.65
CA LYS A 77 -4.01 11.17 22.99
C LYS A 77 -2.48 11.24 23.09
N LEU A 78 -1.76 10.22 22.56
CA LEU A 78 -0.29 10.23 22.58
C LEU A 78 0.29 11.38 21.77
N ILE A 79 -0.33 11.70 20.62
CA ILE A 79 0.07 12.84 19.80
C ILE A 79 -0.09 14.15 20.59
N ASP A 80 -1.22 14.32 21.28
CA ASP A 80 -1.50 15.50 22.11
C ASP A 80 -0.43 15.67 23.21
N GLU A 81 -0.16 14.59 23.95
CA GLU A 81 0.78 14.60 25.08
C GLU A 81 2.24 14.84 24.63
N THR A 82 2.61 14.40 23.42
CA THR A 82 4.00 14.46 22.93
C THR A 82 4.29 15.71 22.10
N TYR A 83 3.33 16.15 21.29
CA TYR A 83 3.53 17.17 20.25
C TYR A 83 2.63 18.41 20.42
N GLY A 84 1.64 18.36 21.31
CA GLY A 84 0.71 19.45 21.59
C GLY A 84 -0.47 19.57 20.62
N GLU A 85 -1.37 20.50 20.95
CA GLU A 85 -2.67 20.69 20.28
C GLU A 85 -2.51 21.11 18.80
N ASP A 86 -1.50 21.92 18.48
CA ASP A 86 -1.27 22.43 17.11
C ASP A 86 -0.98 21.31 16.10
N ILE A 87 -0.15 20.34 16.48
CA ILE A 87 0.15 19.18 15.62
C ILE A 87 -1.05 18.23 15.63
N ARG A 88 -1.67 17.99 16.79
CA ARG A 88 -2.86 17.14 16.92
C ARG A 88 -3.99 17.60 15.99
N ALA A 89 -4.27 18.89 15.92
CA ALA A 89 -5.32 19.47 15.08
C ALA A 89 -5.06 19.28 13.58
N GLN A 90 -3.79 19.33 13.16
CA GLN A 90 -3.39 19.10 11.77
C GLN A 90 -3.54 17.63 11.34
N VAL A 91 -3.28 16.71 12.26
CA VAL A 91 -3.32 15.27 12.00
C VAL A 91 -4.61 14.61 12.48
N GLU A 92 -5.64 15.38 12.83
CA GLU A 92 -6.95 14.86 13.27
C GLU A 92 -7.63 14.06 12.16
N ASP A 93 -7.62 14.60 10.95
CA ASP A 93 -8.12 13.91 9.77
C ASP A 93 -7.09 12.89 9.27
N ARG A 94 -7.57 11.72 8.87
CA ARG A 94 -6.68 10.65 8.39
C ARG A 94 -6.09 11.02 7.04
N VAL A 95 -4.77 11.04 6.98
CA VAL A 95 -4.01 11.10 5.74
C VAL A 95 -3.54 9.68 5.39
N TYR A 96 -3.71 9.29 4.13
CA TYR A 96 -3.31 7.97 3.65
C TYR A 96 -1.99 8.07 2.91
N PHE A 97 -1.15 7.06 3.09
CA PHE A 97 0.15 6.96 2.43
C PHE A 97 0.14 5.76 1.48
N VAL A 98 0.58 6.01 0.24
CA VAL A 98 0.57 5.05 -0.85
C VAL A 98 1.82 5.26 -1.70
N ASP A 99 2.14 4.28 -2.53
CA ASP A 99 3.39 4.28 -3.29
C ASP A 99 3.22 4.47 -4.80
N PHE A 100 2.00 4.74 -5.29
CA PHE A 100 1.66 4.68 -6.71
C PHE A 100 1.02 5.94 -7.29
N LEU A 101 1.24 7.09 -6.64
CA LEU A 101 0.68 8.38 -7.09
C LEU A 101 1.40 8.94 -8.31
N ARG A 102 2.70 8.62 -8.48
CA ARG A 102 3.50 9.18 -9.57
C ARG A 102 3.25 8.45 -10.88
N PRO A 103 3.15 9.18 -12.02
CA PRO A 103 3.02 8.56 -13.32
C PRO A 103 4.32 7.82 -13.71
N PRO A 104 4.26 6.90 -14.68
CA PRO A 104 5.46 6.29 -15.26
C PRO A 104 6.49 7.33 -15.68
N LYS A 105 7.76 7.10 -15.37
CA LYS A 105 8.87 7.94 -15.79
C LYS A 105 9.27 7.56 -17.20
N VAL A 106 9.21 8.52 -18.12
CA VAL A 106 9.62 8.38 -19.51
C VAL A 106 10.85 9.25 -19.73
N ASP A 107 11.80 8.77 -20.52
CA ASP A 107 12.93 9.55 -20.99
C ASP A 107 12.43 10.57 -22.01
N GLU A 108 12.65 11.86 -21.75
CA GLU A 108 12.16 12.95 -22.61
C GLU A 108 12.87 13.00 -23.97
N GLU A 109 14.07 12.44 -24.09
CA GLU A 109 14.87 12.46 -25.32
C GLU A 109 14.58 11.26 -26.21
N THR A 110 14.39 10.07 -25.61
CA THR A 110 14.16 8.82 -26.37
C THR A 110 12.70 8.39 -26.43
N GLY A 111 11.85 8.90 -25.52
CA GLY A 111 10.46 8.45 -25.36
C GLY A 111 10.32 7.06 -24.73
N GLU A 112 11.42 6.45 -24.26
CA GLU A 112 11.40 5.14 -23.64
C GLU A 112 10.97 5.21 -22.17
N THR A 113 10.22 4.20 -21.70
CA THR A 113 9.80 4.14 -20.30
C THR A 113 10.98 3.70 -19.43
N VAL A 114 11.54 4.64 -18.65
CA VAL A 114 12.64 4.41 -17.71
C VAL A 114 12.14 3.65 -16.48
N ASP A 115 10.98 4.03 -15.97
CA ASP A 115 10.34 3.36 -14.84
C ASP A 115 8.82 3.34 -15.02
N ALA A 116 8.28 2.16 -15.28
CA ALA A 116 6.85 1.98 -15.49
C ALA A 116 6.03 2.13 -14.19
N ASN A 117 6.63 1.85 -13.03
CA ASN A 117 5.94 1.84 -11.74
C ASN A 117 6.80 2.51 -10.65
N PRO A 118 6.99 3.84 -10.71
CA PRO A 118 7.76 4.54 -9.69
C PRO A 118 7.08 4.39 -8.32
N SER A 119 7.81 3.82 -7.36
CA SER A 119 7.30 3.50 -6.03
C SER A 119 7.81 4.51 -5.01
N TYR A 120 7.01 5.56 -4.75
CA TYR A 120 7.34 6.62 -3.79
C TYR A 120 6.29 6.66 -2.69
N TYR A 121 6.67 6.22 -1.49
CA TYR A 121 5.72 6.14 -0.37
C TYR A 121 5.40 7.54 0.17
N GLU A 122 4.24 8.05 -0.22
CA GLU A 122 3.90 9.46 -0.04
C GLU A 122 2.40 9.66 0.23
N SER A 123 2.03 10.82 0.77
CA SER A 123 0.65 11.07 1.19
C SER A 123 -0.27 11.43 0.03
N THR A 124 -1.52 10.98 0.13
CA THR A 124 -2.61 11.36 -0.76
C THR A 124 -3.23 12.68 -0.33
N GLU A 125 -3.62 13.52 -1.30
CA GLU A 125 -4.41 14.72 -1.02
C GLU A 125 -5.80 14.38 -0.46
N SER A 126 -6.51 13.45 -1.12
CA SER A 126 -7.82 12.96 -0.73
C SER A 126 -8.04 11.52 -1.24
N LEU A 127 -9.05 10.84 -0.67
CA LEU A 127 -9.46 9.53 -1.18
C LEU A 127 -10.06 9.61 -2.58
N ASP A 128 -10.63 10.75 -2.96
CA ASP A 128 -11.21 10.95 -4.28
C ASP A 128 -10.12 11.09 -5.36
N SER A 129 -9.05 11.83 -5.07
CA SER A 129 -7.91 11.92 -6.00
C SER A 129 -7.21 10.56 -6.14
N LEU A 130 -7.06 9.82 -5.03
CA LEU A 130 -6.56 8.44 -5.07
C LEU A 130 -7.45 7.53 -5.93
N ARG A 131 -8.78 7.68 -5.85
CA ARG A 131 -9.71 6.89 -6.65
C ARG A 131 -9.48 7.08 -8.15
N VAL A 132 -9.28 8.33 -8.59
CA VAL A 132 -9.00 8.66 -9.99
C VAL A 132 -7.72 7.95 -10.45
N VAL A 133 -6.64 8.03 -9.66
CA VAL A 133 -5.38 7.35 -9.98
C VAL A 133 -5.57 5.83 -10.05
N ALA A 134 -6.25 5.23 -9.07
CA ALA A 134 -6.45 3.79 -9.04
C ALA A 134 -7.34 3.29 -10.20
N MET A 135 -8.38 4.03 -10.57
CA MET A 135 -9.23 3.72 -11.73
C MET A 135 -8.44 3.84 -13.04
N ALA A 136 -7.57 4.85 -13.18
CA ALA A 136 -6.69 4.96 -14.34
C ALA A 136 -5.74 3.76 -14.45
N ARG A 137 -5.13 3.32 -13.33
CA ARG A 137 -4.28 2.11 -13.29
C ARG A 137 -5.05 0.84 -13.67
N GLN A 138 -6.31 0.71 -13.22
CA GLN A 138 -7.17 -0.40 -13.62
C GLN A 138 -7.48 -0.38 -15.12
N ALA A 139 -7.72 0.79 -15.71
CA ALA A 139 -7.92 0.93 -17.16
C ALA A 139 -6.68 0.46 -17.94
N THR A 140 -5.50 0.94 -17.58
CA THR A 140 -4.23 0.53 -18.19
C THR A 140 -3.96 -0.98 -18.02
N PHE A 141 -4.29 -1.54 -16.86
CA PHE A 141 -4.23 -2.99 -16.64
C PHE A 141 -5.12 -3.74 -17.65
N ASN A 142 -6.37 -3.29 -17.84
CA ASN A 142 -7.33 -3.92 -18.74
C ASN A 142 -6.96 -3.81 -20.22
N GLU A 143 -6.24 -2.76 -20.60
CA GLU A 143 -5.71 -2.57 -21.96
C GLU A 143 -4.50 -3.49 -22.21
N THR A 144 -3.63 -3.63 -21.21
CA THR A 144 -2.40 -4.42 -21.32
C THR A 144 -2.68 -5.93 -21.21
N SER A 145 -3.63 -6.31 -20.36
CA SER A 145 -3.97 -7.70 -20.07
C SER A 145 -4.91 -8.28 -21.12
N LYS A 146 -4.43 -9.27 -21.89
CA LYS A 146 -5.21 -9.93 -22.94
C LYS A 146 -6.23 -10.96 -22.42
N SER A 147 -5.98 -11.55 -21.25
CA SER A 147 -6.74 -12.70 -20.74
C SER A 147 -7.62 -12.39 -19.54
N LEU A 148 -7.34 -11.31 -18.80
CA LEU A 148 -8.05 -10.97 -17.57
C LEU A 148 -8.38 -9.49 -17.53
N LYS A 149 -9.67 -9.16 -17.40
CA LYS A 149 -10.14 -7.80 -17.18
C LYS A 149 -10.69 -7.67 -15.75
N LEU A 150 -10.35 -6.57 -15.10
CA LEU A 150 -10.83 -6.17 -13.78
C LEU A 150 -11.89 -5.09 -13.95
N ASP A 151 -13.08 -5.34 -13.41
CA ASP A 151 -14.15 -4.35 -13.30
C ASP A 151 -14.43 -4.11 -11.82
N LEU A 152 -13.49 -3.46 -11.14
CA LEU A 152 -13.59 -3.16 -9.72
C LEU A 152 -14.29 -1.83 -9.52
N VAL A 153 -15.30 -1.82 -8.65
CA VAL A 153 -15.88 -0.58 -8.13
C VAL A 153 -15.05 -0.14 -6.92
N LEU A 154 -14.25 0.91 -7.09
CA LEU A 154 -13.33 1.42 -6.07
C LEU A 154 -14.01 2.44 -5.14
N PHE A 155 -14.90 1.94 -4.27
CA PHE A 155 -15.42 2.70 -3.14
C PHE A 155 -14.38 2.83 -2.02
N GLU A 156 -14.67 3.62 -0.99
CA GLU A 156 -13.71 3.99 0.06
C GLU A 156 -13.02 2.79 0.73
N ASP A 157 -13.76 1.76 1.16
CA ASP A 157 -13.12 0.60 1.80
C ASP A 157 -12.32 -0.25 0.80
N ALA A 158 -12.75 -0.35 -0.46
CA ALA A 158 -11.98 -1.04 -1.50
C ALA A 158 -10.63 -0.35 -1.71
N LEU A 159 -10.60 0.98 -1.74
CA LEU A 159 -9.35 1.77 -1.78
C LEU A 159 -8.50 1.50 -0.54
N LYS A 160 -9.07 1.58 0.66
CA LYS A 160 -8.35 1.28 1.91
C LYS A 160 -7.74 -0.11 1.91
N HIS A 161 -8.46 -1.12 1.45
CA HIS A 161 -7.93 -2.48 1.34
C HIS A 161 -6.82 -2.61 0.30
N MET A 162 -6.98 -1.98 -0.87
CA MET A 162 -5.95 -1.94 -1.91
C MET A 162 -4.67 -1.27 -1.40
N MET A 163 -4.78 -0.14 -0.69
CA MET A 163 -3.62 0.56 -0.09
C MET A 163 -2.85 -0.34 0.88
N ARG A 164 -3.57 -1.09 1.73
CA ARG A 164 -2.93 -2.04 2.66
C ARG A 164 -2.15 -3.13 1.92
N ILE A 165 -2.71 -3.65 0.83
CA ILE A 165 -2.05 -4.66 0.01
C ILE A 165 -0.81 -4.05 -0.66
N SER A 166 -0.93 -2.88 -1.31
CA SER A 166 0.19 -2.18 -1.97
C SER A 166 1.34 -1.94 -1.00
N ARG A 167 1.04 -1.39 0.19
CA ARG A 167 2.02 -1.17 1.25
C ARG A 167 2.78 -2.46 1.60
N LEU A 168 2.09 -3.59 1.74
CA LEU A 168 2.73 -4.87 2.08
C LEU A 168 3.59 -5.44 0.95
N LEU A 169 3.22 -5.21 -0.31
CA LEU A 169 4.01 -5.63 -1.48
C LEU A 169 5.30 -4.82 -1.64
N CYS A 170 5.34 -3.60 -1.10
CA CYS A 170 6.53 -2.75 -1.15
C CYS A 170 7.49 -2.97 0.03
N MET A 171 7.03 -3.64 1.08
CA MET A 171 7.90 -4.04 2.17
C MET A 171 8.75 -5.24 1.80
N GLU A 172 10.05 -5.16 2.06
CA GLU A 172 10.92 -6.32 1.94
C GLU A 172 10.44 -7.46 2.85
N ARG A 173 10.29 -8.66 2.27
CA ARG A 173 9.78 -9.85 2.97
C ARG A 173 8.38 -9.64 3.58
N GLY A 174 7.59 -8.73 2.99
CA GLY A 174 6.19 -8.53 3.32
C GLY A 174 5.33 -9.74 2.93
N SER A 175 4.35 -10.08 3.77
CA SER A 175 3.36 -11.11 3.49
C SER A 175 2.03 -10.71 4.12
N ALA A 176 0.94 -11.02 3.42
CA ALA A 176 -0.42 -10.67 3.82
C ALA A 176 -1.28 -11.92 3.98
N LEU A 177 -2.10 -11.96 5.03
CA LEU A 177 -3.20 -12.89 5.17
C LEU A 177 -4.51 -12.11 5.04
N LEU A 178 -5.22 -12.29 3.93
CA LEU A 178 -6.48 -11.58 3.65
C LEU A 178 -7.68 -12.42 4.10
N ILE A 179 -8.36 -11.98 5.15
CA ILE A 179 -9.53 -12.66 5.72
C ILE A 179 -10.80 -11.85 5.39
N GLY A 180 -11.84 -12.54 4.93
CA GLY A 180 -13.15 -11.93 4.68
C GLY A 180 -14.07 -12.88 3.93
N VAL A 181 -15.36 -12.54 3.88
CA VAL A 181 -16.39 -13.35 3.21
C VAL A 181 -16.14 -13.50 1.70
N GLY A 182 -16.72 -14.54 1.09
CA GLY A 182 -16.68 -14.74 -0.36
C GLY A 182 -17.27 -13.53 -1.10
N GLY A 183 -16.74 -13.22 -2.30
CA GLY A 183 -17.24 -12.10 -3.11
C GLY A 183 -16.71 -10.71 -2.71
N SER A 184 -15.95 -10.58 -1.62
CA SER A 184 -15.43 -9.28 -1.14
C SER A 184 -14.28 -8.68 -1.98
N GLY A 185 -14.04 -9.18 -3.20
CA GLY A 185 -13.02 -8.64 -4.10
C GLY A 185 -11.54 -8.88 -3.75
N LYS A 186 -11.22 -9.67 -2.71
CA LYS A 186 -9.83 -9.91 -2.24
C LYS A 186 -8.85 -10.26 -3.37
N GLN A 187 -9.21 -11.23 -4.21
CA GLN A 187 -8.36 -11.67 -5.31
C GLN A 187 -8.18 -10.59 -6.39
N SER A 188 -9.27 -9.92 -6.76
CA SER A 188 -9.24 -8.86 -7.78
C SER A 188 -8.46 -7.63 -7.31
N LEU A 189 -8.65 -7.20 -6.05
CA LEU A 189 -7.88 -6.12 -5.44
C LEU A 189 -6.39 -6.47 -5.33
N THR A 190 -6.07 -7.73 -4.98
CA THR A 190 -4.66 -8.19 -4.91
C THR A 190 -4.00 -8.14 -6.29
N ARG A 191 -4.71 -8.55 -7.35
CA ARG A 191 -4.19 -8.47 -8.72
C ARG A 191 -3.96 -7.02 -9.17
N LEU A 192 -4.88 -6.12 -8.86
CA LEU A 192 -4.69 -4.69 -9.17
C LEU A 192 -3.50 -4.12 -8.41
N ALA A 193 -3.39 -4.39 -7.10
CA ALA A 193 -2.26 -3.94 -6.28
C ALA A 193 -0.92 -4.52 -6.76
N ALA A 194 -0.90 -5.80 -7.15
CA ALA A 194 0.28 -6.43 -7.73
C ALA A 194 0.73 -5.76 -9.03
N TYR A 195 -0.23 -5.46 -9.92
CA TYR A 195 0.05 -4.72 -11.15
C TYR A 195 0.63 -3.33 -10.86
N ILE A 196 0.00 -2.59 -9.94
CA ILE A 196 0.46 -1.26 -9.50
C ILE A 196 1.89 -1.32 -8.94
N ALA A 197 2.19 -2.32 -8.13
CA ALA A 197 3.53 -2.53 -7.56
C ALA A 197 4.57 -3.08 -8.56
N GLY A 198 4.16 -3.33 -9.82
CA GLY A 198 5.00 -3.99 -10.83
C GLY A 198 5.36 -5.45 -10.47
N ALA A 199 4.62 -6.07 -9.56
CA ALA A 199 4.84 -7.43 -9.11
C ALA A 199 4.19 -8.44 -10.07
N PHE A 200 4.93 -9.51 -10.38
CA PHE A 200 4.43 -10.60 -11.21
C PHE A 200 3.41 -11.43 -10.42
N PRO A 201 2.13 -11.48 -10.84
CA PRO A 201 1.12 -12.26 -10.15
C PRO A 201 1.30 -13.75 -10.45
N PHE A 202 1.50 -14.57 -9.43
CA PHE A 202 1.61 -16.01 -9.55
C PHE A 202 0.46 -16.71 -8.83
N GLN A 203 -0.26 -17.57 -9.56
CA GLN A 203 -1.35 -18.35 -8.98
C GLN A 203 -1.25 -19.80 -9.42
N ILE A 204 -1.10 -20.69 -8.45
CA ILE A 204 -1.16 -22.13 -8.64
C ILE A 204 -2.54 -22.51 -9.18
N GLN A 205 -2.55 -23.28 -10.28
CA GLN A 205 -3.76 -23.83 -10.88
C GLN A 205 -3.90 -25.29 -10.47
N ILE A 206 -4.80 -25.57 -9.55
CA ILE A 206 -5.04 -26.93 -9.06
C ILE A 206 -5.83 -27.70 -10.12
N THR A 207 -5.29 -28.85 -10.53
CA THR A 207 -5.95 -29.81 -11.43
C THR A 207 -6.15 -31.14 -10.70
N LYS A 208 -6.94 -32.07 -11.27
CA LYS A 208 -7.18 -33.40 -10.68
C LYS A 208 -5.90 -34.21 -10.46
N THR A 209 -4.84 -33.92 -11.21
CA THR A 209 -3.55 -34.61 -11.14
C THR A 209 -2.48 -33.82 -10.38
N TYR A 210 -2.84 -32.66 -9.82
CA TYR A 210 -1.90 -31.80 -9.12
C TYR A 210 -1.37 -32.49 -7.86
N ASN A 211 -0.05 -32.61 -7.77
CA ASN A 211 0.62 -33.29 -6.68
C ASN A 211 1.82 -32.48 -6.16
N GLN A 212 2.52 -33.03 -5.17
CA GLN A 212 3.66 -32.38 -4.54
C GLN A 212 4.80 -32.05 -5.53
N ALA A 213 5.03 -32.89 -6.54
CA ALA A 213 6.05 -32.62 -7.55
C ALA A 213 5.69 -31.40 -8.41
N ASN A 214 4.39 -31.22 -8.74
CA ASN A 214 3.94 -30.02 -9.43
C ASN A 214 4.17 -28.76 -8.60
N LEU A 215 3.88 -28.81 -7.30
CA LEU A 215 4.13 -27.69 -6.39
C LEU A 215 5.62 -27.31 -6.35
N PHE A 216 6.53 -28.28 -6.32
CA PHE A 216 7.96 -27.97 -6.33
C PHE A 216 8.41 -27.35 -7.65
N GLU A 217 7.88 -27.78 -8.79
CA GLU A 217 8.17 -27.16 -10.08
C GLU A 217 7.61 -25.73 -10.18
N ASP A 218 6.39 -25.52 -9.70
CA ASP A 218 5.76 -24.20 -9.58
C ASP A 218 6.64 -23.25 -8.74
N LEU A 219 7.05 -23.68 -7.54
CA LEU A 219 7.93 -22.90 -6.67
C LEU A 219 9.30 -22.64 -7.31
N LYS A 220 9.87 -23.62 -8.00
CA LYS A 220 11.15 -23.45 -8.71
C LYS A 220 11.04 -22.41 -9.82
N SER A 221 9.94 -22.38 -10.55
CA SER A 221 9.67 -21.34 -11.55
C SER A 221 9.58 -19.95 -10.90
N LEU A 222 8.93 -19.88 -9.73
CA LEU A 222 8.78 -18.65 -8.95
C LEU A 222 10.12 -18.12 -8.47
N TYR A 223 10.98 -19.00 -7.93
CA TYR A 223 12.33 -18.64 -7.48
C TYR A 223 13.22 -18.13 -8.62
N LYS A 224 13.04 -18.62 -9.85
CA LYS A 224 13.74 -18.06 -11.01
C LYS A 224 13.27 -16.64 -11.32
N VAL A 225 11.98 -16.36 -11.20
CA VAL A 225 11.46 -14.99 -11.42
C VAL A 225 11.95 -14.04 -10.31
N ALA A 226 11.77 -14.42 -9.05
CA ALA A 226 12.13 -13.58 -7.92
C ALA A 226 13.65 -13.44 -7.75
N GLY A 227 14.39 -14.56 -7.80
CA GLY A 227 15.82 -14.60 -7.50
C GLY A 227 16.70 -14.32 -8.70
N LEU A 228 16.49 -15.02 -9.84
CA LEU A 228 17.37 -14.89 -11.00
C LEU A 228 17.07 -13.64 -11.83
N LYS A 229 15.79 -13.31 -12.05
CA LYS A 229 15.42 -12.08 -12.79
C LYS A 229 15.33 -10.85 -11.90
N GLY A 230 15.33 -11.01 -10.57
CA GLY A 230 15.19 -9.89 -9.63
C GLY A 230 13.82 -9.21 -9.68
N GLN A 231 12.78 -9.87 -10.23
CA GLN A 231 11.46 -9.28 -10.39
C GLN A 231 10.63 -9.49 -9.13
N LYS A 232 9.89 -8.46 -8.68
CA LYS A 232 8.91 -8.60 -7.58
C LYS A 232 7.83 -9.63 -7.97
N VAL A 233 7.36 -10.41 -7.00
CA VAL A 233 6.35 -11.46 -7.19
C VAL A 233 5.25 -11.28 -6.16
N ALA A 234 3.99 -11.48 -6.56
CA ALA A 234 2.80 -11.40 -5.72
C ALA A 234 1.90 -12.62 -5.89
#